data_AF-T1D7K5-F1
#
_entry.id   AF-T1D7K5-F1
#
_cell.length_a   1.000
_cell.length_b   1.000
_cell.length_c   1.000
_cell.angle_alpha   90.00
_cell.angle_beta   90.00
_cell.angle_gamma   90.00
#
_symmetry.space_group_name_H-M   'P 1'
#
loop_
_entity.id
_entity.type
_entity.pdbx_description
1 polymer ?
#
loop_
_entity_poly.entity_id
_entity_poly.type
_entity_poly.pdbx_seq_one_letter_code
_entity_poly.pdbx_strand_id
1 'polypeptide(L)'
;MLFSNYLKRHKILVEPSGAASLAAIMENKIDLKGKKTIGVISGGNIDLLLLSKIIYKAMEKDMGLVRIECKIPDRPGTLQAITSTIS
;
A
#
# COMPACT_ATOMS: atom_id res chain seq x y z
N MET A 1 0.00 7.29 3.21
CA MET A 1 -0.89 6.11 3.32
C MET A 1 -0.53 5.41 4.62
N LEU A 2 -1.10 5.85 5.74
CA LEU A 2 -0.66 5.45 7.09
C LEU A 2 -0.70 3.92 7.33
N PHE A 3 -1.63 3.22 6.68
CA PHE A 3 -1.74 1.75 6.66
C PHE A 3 -0.55 1.03 6.00
N SER A 4 0.20 1.69 5.11
CA SER A 4 1.38 1.08 4.50
C SER A 4 2.48 0.81 5.53
N ASN A 5 2.59 1.63 6.58
CA ASN A 5 3.56 1.41 7.66
C ASN A 5 3.22 0.18 8.51
N TYR A 6 1.93 -0.14 8.70
CA TYR A 6 1.49 -1.35 9.39
C TYR A 6 2.03 -2.62 8.72
N LEU A 7 1.88 -2.69 7.40
CA LEU A 7 2.36 -3.81 6.60
C LEU A 7 3.90 -3.83 6.56
N LYS A 8 4.52 -2.68 6.26
CA LYS A 8 5.97 -2.58 6.04
C LYS A 8 6.80 -2.82 7.30
N ARG A 9 6.38 -2.29 8.45
CA ARG A 9 7.21 -2.25 9.68
C ARG A 9 6.80 -3.27 10.72
N HIS A 10 5.52 -3.62 10.79
CA HIS A 10 4.98 -4.46 11.86
C HIS A 10 4.35 -5.75 11.35
N LYS A 11 4.30 -5.96 10.02
CA LYS A 11 3.66 -7.12 9.37
C LYS A 11 2.20 -7.32 9.79
N ILE A 12 1.55 -6.26 10.26
CA ILE A 12 0.17 -6.28 10.71
C ILE A 12 -0.70 -5.79 9.55
N LEU A 13 -1.74 -6.56 9.21
CA LEU A 13 -2.69 -6.25 8.15
C LEU A 13 -3.97 -5.71 8.81
N VAL A 14 -4.26 -4.42 8.64
CA VAL A 14 -5.35 -3.72 9.33
C VAL A 14 -6.14 -2.86 8.37
N GLU A 15 -7.47 -2.93 8.48
CA GLU A 15 -8.40 -2.10 7.70
C GLU A 15 -8.24 -0.60 8.00
N PRO A 16 -8.69 0.28 7.08
CA PRO A 16 -8.68 1.73 7.28
C PRO A 16 -9.23 2.23 8.63
N SER A 17 -10.31 1.63 9.13
CA SER A 17 -10.91 2.00 10.43
C SER A 17 -10.06 1.54 11.62
N GLY A 18 -9.45 0.36 11.52
CA GLY A 18 -8.70 -0.29 12.59
C GLY A 18 -7.36 0.37 12.94
N ALA A 19 -6.84 1.29 12.13
CA ALA A 19 -5.62 2.04 12.44
C ALA A 19 -5.83 3.53 12.77
N ALA A 20 -7.08 3.97 12.95
CA ALA A 20 -7.38 5.36 13.26
C ALA A 20 -6.65 5.85 14.52
N SER A 21 -6.54 4.99 15.55
CA SER A 21 -5.82 5.27 16.79
C SER A 21 -4.33 5.59 16.53
N LEU A 22 -3.64 4.77 15.74
CA LEU A 22 -2.23 5.01 15.40
C LEU A 22 -2.07 6.22 14.47
N ALA A 23 -2.99 6.42 13.52
CA ALA A 23 -2.97 7.59 12.65
C ALA A 23 -3.01 8.90 13.46
N ALA A 24 -3.87 8.98 14.48
CA ALA A 24 -3.93 10.13 15.37
C ALA A 24 -2.62 10.34 16.16
N ILE A 25 -1.97 9.25 16.58
CA ILE A 25 -0.68 9.28 17.29
C ILE A 25 0.44 9.76 16.35
N MET A 26 0.56 9.20 15.15
CA MET A 26 1.64 9.51 14.20
C MET A 26 1.56 10.95 13.67
N GLU A 27 0.33 11.45 13.49
CA GLU A 27 0.09 12.83 13.04
C GLU A 27 0.07 13.83 14.19
N ASN A 28 0.46 13.42 15.41
CA ASN A 28 0.47 14.24 16.64
C ASN A 28 -0.86 14.99 16.89
N LYS A 29 -2.00 14.38 16.54
CA LYS A 29 -3.33 14.99 16.69
C LYS A 29 -3.89 14.89 18.12
N ILE A 30 -3.20 14.17 19.00
CA ILE A 30 -3.58 13.94 20.40
C ILE A 30 -2.37 14.11 21.31
N ASP A 31 -2.55 14.77 22.46
CA ASP A 31 -1.47 14.96 23.44
C ASP A 31 -1.37 13.78 24.41
N LEU A 32 -0.27 13.04 24.26
CA LEU A 32 0.06 11.84 25.02
C LEU A 32 1.28 12.03 25.93
N LYS A 33 1.82 13.25 26.07
CA LYS A 33 3.05 13.49 26.83
C LYS A 33 2.86 13.11 28.31
N GLY A 34 3.77 12.30 28.84
CA GLY A 34 3.73 11.83 30.23
C GLY A 34 2.63 10.80 30.54
N LYS A 35 1.89 10.31 29.53
CA LYS A 35 0.81 9.34 29.69
C LYS A 35 1.24 7.96 29.20
N LYS A 36 0.98 6.92 29.99
CA LYS A 36 1.11 5.52 29.55
C LYS A 36 -0.11 5.17 28.70
N THR A 37 0.08 5.10 27.39
CA THR A 37 -1.03 5.00 26.42
C THR A 37 -0.92 3.71 25.62
N ILE A 38 -2.07 3.11 25.27
CA ILE A 38 -2.16 1.96 24.37
C ILE A 38 -3.04 2.35 23.18
N GLY A 39 -2.52 2.20 21.97
CA GLY A 39 -3.31 2.29 20.74
C GLY A 39 -3.97 0.94 20.46
N VAL A 40 -5.30 0.90 20.46
CA VAL A 40 -6.02 -0.32 20.09
C VAL A 40 -6.12 -0.42 18.57
N ILE A 41 -5.81 -1.60 18.06
CA ILE A 41 -5.97 -1.99 16.66
C ILE A 41 -7.13 -3.00 16.63
N SER A 42 -8.29 -2.59 16.13
CA SER A 42 -9.53 -3.36 16.29
C SER A 42 -9.91 -4.26 15.11
N GLY A 43 -9.36 -4.03 13.91
CA GLY A 43 -9.84 -4.66 12.69
C GLY A 43 -8.75 -5.33 11.85
N GLY A 44 -9.05 -6.53 11.33
CA GLY A 44 -8.18 -7.33 10.47
C GLY A 44 -8.91 -8.14 9.39
N ASN A 45 -10.20 -7.86 9.14
CA ASN A 45 -11.00 -8.60 8.15
C ASN A 45 -10.78 -8.07 6.72
N ILE A 46 -9.52 -8.08 6.27
CA ILE A 46 -9.18 -7.53 4.97
C ILE A 46 -9.58 -8.46 3.83
N ASP A 47 -10.35 -7.91 2.89
CA ASP A 47 -10.56 -8.51 1.57
C ASP A 47 -9.24 -8.51 0.78
N LEU A 48 -8.82 -9.70 0.31
CA LEU A 48 -7.64 -9.89 -0.52
C LEU A 48 -7.61 -8.99 -1.76
N LEU A 49 -8.76 -8.73 -2.40
CA LEU A 49 -8.85 -7.84 -3.56
C LEU A 49 -8.53 -6.39 -3.17
N LEU A 50 -8.98 -5.96 -1.99
CA LEU A 50 -8.68 -4.64 -1.46
C LEU A 50 -7.18 -4.53 -1.11
N LEU A 51 -6.60 -5.57 -0.51
CA LEU A 51 -5.17 -5.63 -0.21
C LEU A 51 -4.32 -5.48 -1.47
N SER A 52 -4.62 -6.26 -2.52
CA SER A 52 -3.89 -6.16 -3.79
C SER A 52 -3.93 -4.74 -4.34
N LYS A 53 -5.10 -4.10 -4.36
CA LYS A 53 -5.23 -2.69 -4.82
C LYS A 53 -4.39 -1.72 -3.99
N ILE A 54 -4.38 -1.88 -2.66
CA ILE A 54 -3.58 -1.02 -1.77
C ILE A 54 -2.08 -1.21 -2.03
N ILE A 55 -1.62 -2.45 -2.19
CA ILE A 55 -0.22 -2.75 -2.50
C ILE A 55 0.17 -2.10 -3.83
N TYR A 56 -0.59 -2.31 -4.90
CA TYR A 56 -0.30 -1.70 -6.21
C TYR A 56 -0.23 -0.18 -6.13
N LYS A 57 -1.19 0.45 -5.44
CA LYS A 57 -1.20 1.91 -5.27
C LYS A 57 -0.02 2.43 -4.45
N ALA A 58 0.44 1.66 -3.46
CA ALA A 58 1.64 1.98 -2.71
C ALA A 58 2.91 1.81 -3.56
N MET A 59 2.97 0.80 -4.43
CA MET A 59 4.09 0.58 -5.35
C MET A 59 4.15 1.64 -6.45
N GLU A 60 3.02 2.08 -6.99
CA GLU A 60 2.93 3.21 -7.93
C GLU A 60 3.47 4.50 -7.30
N LYS A 61 3.12 4.75 -6.03
CA LYS A 61 3.50 6.00 -5.35
C LYS A 61 4.93 6.00 -4.81
N ASP A 62 5.36 4.91 -4.18
CA ASP A 62 6.62 4.87 -3.42
C ASP A 62 7.76 4.16 -4.17
N MET A 63 7.44 3.26 -5.11
CA MET A 63 8.44 2.41 -5.79
C MET A 63 8.55 2.68 -7.30
N GLY A 64 7.78 3.65 -7.82
CA GLY A 64 7.80 4.00 -9.25
C GLY A 64 7.29 2.88 -10.16
N LEU A 65 6.41 2.00 -9.65
CA LEU A 65 5.83 0.94 -10.47
C LEU A 65 4.86 1.55 -11.48
N VAL A 66 5.09 1.29 -12.77
CA VAL A 66 4.25 1.78 -13.87
C VAL A 66 3.54 0.62 -14.52
N ARG A 67 2.22 0.75 -14.72
CA ARG A 67 1.41 -0.21 -15.48
C ARG A 67 1.18 0.33 -16.89
N ILE A 68 1.66 -0.40 -17.89
CA ILE A 68 1.46 -0.09 -19.31
C ILE A 68 0.48 -1.11 -19.88
N GLU A 69 -0.63 -0.63 -20.43
CA GLU A 69 -1.63 -1.46 -21.12
C GLU A 69 -1.80 -0.95 -22.55
N CYS A 70 -1.51 -1.80 -23.53
CA CYS A 70 -1.62 -1.45 -24.94
C CYS A 70 -2.03 -2.67 -25.77
N LYS A 71 -2.70 -2.41 -26.90
CA LYS A 71 -2.98 -3.44 -27.90
C LYS A 71 -1.78 -3.54 -28.83
N ILE A 72 -1.26 -4.74 -29.01
CA ILE A 72 -0.11 -5.01 -29.87
C ILE A 72 -0.52 -5.86 -31.07
N PRO A 73 0.10 -5.69 -32.24
CA PRO A 73 -0.05 -6.63 -33.34
C PRO A 73 0.37 -8.05 -32.93
N ASP A 74 -0.47 -9.04 -33.23
CA ASP A 74 -0.17 -10.45 -32.97
C ASP A 74 0.76 -11.00 -34.06
N ARG A 75 2.05 -10.64 -33.93
CA ARG A 75 3.12 -11.10 -34.83
C ARG A 75 4.36 -11.47 -34.00
N PRO A 76 5.07 -12.55 -34.37
CA PRO A 76 6.34 -12.91 -33.74
C PRO A 76 7.31 -11.72 -33.67
N GLY A 77 7.97 -11.53 -32.52
CA GLY A 77 8.95 -10.45 -32.28
C GLY A 77 8.36 -9.11 -31.80
N THR A 78 7.04 -8.89 -31.89
CA THR A 78 6.41 -7.63 -31.46
C THR A 78 6.59 -7.36 -29.97
N LEU A 79 6.32 -8.36 -29.11
CA LEU A 79 6.50 -8.21 -27.66
C LEU A 79 7.98 -8.00 -27.29
N GLN A 80 8.89 -8.70 -27.97
CA GLN A 80 10.33 -8.59 -27.76
C GLN A 80 10.81 -7.15 -28.00
N ALA A 81 10.46 -6.57 -29.15
CA ALA A 81 10.83 -5.20 -29.51
C ALA A 81 10.31 -4.16 -28.50
N ILE A 82 9.09 -4.38 -27.98
CA ILE A 82 8.51 -3.53 -26.94
C ILE A 82 9.32 -3.68 -25.65
N THR A 83 9.50 -4.90 -25.14
CA THR A 83 10.22 -5.15 -23.88
C THR A 83 11.67 -4.67 -23.90
N SER A 84 12.35 -4.71 -25.06
CA SER A 84 13.71 -4.19 -25.21
C SER A 84 13.80 -2.66 -25.18
N THR A 85 12.70 -1.96 -25.41
CA THR A 85 12.65 -0.48 -25.38
C THR A 85 12.41 0.08 -23.98
N ILE A 86 11.78 -0.72 -23.10
CA ILE A 86 11.41 -0.36 -21.72
C ILE A 86 12.34 -0.95 -20.65
N SER A 87 13.32 -1.78 -21.04
CA SER A 87 14.40 -2.26 -20.16
C SER A 87 15.50 -1.21 -20.04
#